data_AF-A0AAD6T4F4-F1
#
_entry.id   AF-A0AAD6T4F4-F1
#
_cell.length_a   1.000
_cell.length_b   1.000
_cell.length_c   1.000
_cell.angle_alpha   90.00
_cell.angle_beta   90.00
_cell.angle_gamma   90.00
#
_symmetry.space_group_name_H-M   'P 1'
#
loop_
_entity.id
_entity.type
_entity.pdbx_description
1 polymer ?
#
loop_
_entity_poly.entity_id
_entity_poly.type
_entity_poly.pdbx_seq_one_letter_code
_entity_poly.pdbx_strand_id
1 'polypeptide(L)'
;MTAQVSLLSLPNELLIAIFENTKFPVDYLCTLAVLCRRLHFIALPIYFARNGMLEPSKSAFIPLAKDGQDMLAALNMALFISSMEEITCVLPHPSCTSIFPLLPHLRRLRKFISRIPSVKRVTLQLDARNSMCNAAGDDEALRAWSSTLGGLLNVVIEKGCTELTVRYGGYLTRSYMLSTGPAHRTRIRRLVKSVRRVFGPRAALSGKSWEFRRVPEQGKKGEFAVVPGSKLPRSQELSTLHIESAVLIMPPCLSWTLSALRYCGITSLSISRVSLEKELWNAALTLIAKGAPHLAELSLCELDSISDVEILKFCSRLRRLTSLKIGNNEEAQGVPTKCTKGQIPAFRHLTSLIAPADFILYFLRPQKCFPQLNSLSITFHGKTKTHIRTVGAQLMAVCRLMATRKISPSLCLSLPLFSDTITFDFDAVLSLPVKVTRYFEHVASLDLHVFPYGTAEIARWVHLFPSVQHVSLVVRSKPADADADTVRFLHALSQAQSLLRTVTINGRKHVLDDLPPSVATKC
;
A
#
# COMPACT_ATOMS: atom_id res chain seq x y z
N MET A 1 45.15 -49.94 1.99
CA MET A 1 44.86 -48.48 1.90
C MET A 1 43.35 -48.32 2.00
N THR A 2 42.84 -47.84 3.13
CA THR A 2 41.40 -47.54 3.28
C THR A 2 41.11 -46.26 2.51
N ALA A 3 40.27 -46.34 1.47
CA ALA A 3 39.85 -45.14 0.75
C ALA A 3 39.10 -44.22 1.71
N GLN A 4 39.67 -43.05 1.98
CA GLN A 4 39.05 -42.06 2.86
C GLN A 4 37.84 -41.49 2.12
N VAL A 5 36.64 -41.91 2.53
CA VAL A 5 35.38 -41.40 1.96
C VAL A 5 35.26 -39.92 2.33
N SER A 6 35.29 -39.05 1.34
CA SER A 6 35.13 -37.60 1.51
C SER A 6 33.67 -37.22 1.29
N LEU A 7 33.18 -36.17 1.96
CA LEU A 7 31.84 -35.64 1.71
C LEU A 7 31.63 -35.30 0.22
N LEU A 8 32.69 -34.81 -0.44
CA LEU A 8 32.67 -34.47 -1.86
C LEU A 8 32.67 -35.69 -2.80
N SER A 9 32.92 -36.90 -2.30
CA SER A 9 32.79 -38.13 -3.11
C SER A 9 31.38 -38.70 -3.12
N LEU A 10 30.47 -38.19 -2.30
CA LEU A 10 29.06 -38.62 -2.33
C LEU A 10 28.37 -38.13 -3.62
N PRO A 11 27.42 -38.89 -4.20
CA PRO A 11 26.51 -38.41 -5.26
C PRO A 11 25.64 -37.22 -4.82
N ASN A 12 25.09 -36.46 -5.77
CA ASN A 12 24.29 -35.27 -5.47
C ASN A 12 23.00 -35.62 -4.70
N GLU A 13 22.39 -36.75 -5.03
CA GLU A 13 21.14 -37.24 -4.44
C GLU A 13 21.33 -37.50 -2.94
N LEU A 14 22.47 -38.07 -2.54
CA LEU A 14 22.80 -38.27 -1.14
C LEU A 14 23.08 -36.95 -0.43
N LEU A 15 23.78 -36.01 -1.07
CA LEU A 15 24.02 -34.69 -0.49
C LEU A 15 22.71 -33.92 -0.27
N ILE A 16 21.80 -33.96 -1.25
CA ILE A 16 20.46 -33.37 -1.13
C ILE A 16 19.71 -34.01 0.02
N ALA A 17 19.62 -35.34 0.09
CA ALA A 17 18.93 -36.05 1.17
C ALA A 17 19.50 -35.71 2.56
N ILE A 18 20.83 -35.58 2.68
CA ILE A 18 21.48 -35.17 3.93
C ILE A 18 21.11 -33.73 4.28
N PHE A 19 21.20 -32.79 3.33
CA PHE A 19 20.95 -31.38 3.56
C PHE A 19 19.46 -31.04 3.73
N GLU A 20 18.56 -31.84 3.16
CA GLU A 20 17.11 -31.71 3.31
C GLU A 20 16.61 -32.26 4.65
N ASN A 21 17.36 -33.17 5.30
CA ASN A 21 17.02 -33.72 6.61
C ASN A 21 16.92 -32.61 7.68
N THR A 22 15.75 -32.44 8.29
CA THR A 22 15.45 -31.36 9.27
C THR A 22 16.41 -31.31 10.46
N LYS A 23 17.12 -32.40 10.76
CA LYS A 23 18.16 -32.44 11.79
C LYS A 23 19.46 -31.75 11.38
N PHE A 24 19.70 -31.54 10.08
CA PHE A 24 20.85 -30.81 9.57
C PHE A 24 20.66 -29.30 9.86
N PRO A 25 21.57 -28.63 10.59
CA PRO A 25 21.36 -27.23 10.97
C PRO A 25 21.40 -26.29 9.76
N VAL A 26 20.41 -25.41 9.66
CA VAL A 26 20.23 -24.50 8.52
C VAL A 26 21.42 -23.55 8.33
N ASP A 27 22.05 -23.11 9.41
CA ASP A 27 23.18 -22.17 9.38
C ASP A 27 24.42 -22.76 8.68
N TYR A 28 24.59 -24.09 8.73
CA TYR A 28 25.68 -24.75 8.02
C TYR A 28 25.47 -24.79 6.51
N LEU A 29 24.24 -24.68 6.00
CA LEU A 29 24.00 -24.72 4.55
C LEU A 29 24.64 -23.53 3.82
N CYS A 30 24.54 -22.32 4.39
CA CYS A 30 25.23 -21.14 3.86
C CYS A 30 26.74 -21.28 3.93
N THR A 31 27.27 -21.84 5.02
CA THR A 31 28.70 -22.08 5.18
C THR A 31 29.21 -23.11 4.17
N LEU A 32 28.46 -24.20 3.94
CA LEU A 32 28.80 -25.21 2.94
C LEU A 32 28.77 -24.65 1.52
N ALA A 33 27.81 -23.76 1.22
CA ALA A 33 27.68 -23.16 -0.09
C ALA A 33 28.93 -22.37 -0.52
N VAL A 34 29.66 -21.75 0.43
CA VAL A 34 30.87 -20.98 0.10
C VAL A 34 32.12 -21.86 -0.10
N LEU A 35 32.07 -23.15 0.28
CA LEU A 35 33.25 -24.03 0.21
C LEU A 35 33.61 -24.44 -1.22
N CYS A 36 32.62 -24.76 -2.06
CA CYS A 36 32.86 -25.11 -3.46
C CYS A 36 31.64 -24.91 -4.36
N ARG A 37 31.87 -24.78 -5.67
CA ARG A 37 30.82 -24.57 -6.68
C ARG A 37 29.73 -25.65 -6.65
N ARG A 38 30.11 -26.91 -6.42
CA ARG A 38 29.14 -28.02 -6.37
C ARG A 38 28.17 -27.85 -5.18
N LEU A 39 28.72 -27.62 -3.98
CA LEU A 39 27.90 -27.40 -2.78
C LEU A 39 27.08 -26.11 -2.87
N HIS A 40 27.60 -25.07 -3.55
CA HIS A 40 26.86 -23.83 -3.81
C HIS A 40 25.50 -24.07 -4.47
N PHE A 41 25.46 -24.88 -5.52
CA PHE A 41 24.22 -25.16 -6.27
C PHE A 41 23.29 -26.17 -5.58
N ILE A 42 23.75 -26.86 -4.53
CA ILE A 42 22.94 -27.81 -3.76
C ILE A 42 22.43 -27.15 -2.47
N ALA A 43 23.32 -26.56 -1.68
CA ALA A 43 23.02 -26.07 -0.35
C ALA A 43 22.18 -24.78 -0.34
N LEU A 44 22.39 -23.84 -1.27
CA LEU A 44 21.62 -22.59 -1.29
C LEU A 44 20.14 -22.79 -1.64
N PRO A 45 19.75 -23.59 -2.66
CA PRO A 45 18.33 -23.88 -2.89
C PRO A 45 17.64 -24.50 -1.67
N ILE A 46 18.30 -25.43 -0.98
CA ILE A 46 17.77 -26.06 0.24
C ILE A 46 17.67 -25.03 1.37
N TYR A 47 18.68 -24.18 1.53
CA TYR A 47 18.66 -23.07 2.50
C TYR A 47 17.47 -22.13 2.25
N PHE A 48 17.24 -21.73 1.00
CA PHE A 48 16.11 -20.86 0.64
C PHE A 48 14.77 -21.55 0.88
N ALA A 49 14.61 -22.80 0.45
CA ALA A 49 13.38 -23.57 0.66
C ALA A 49 13.04 -23.71 2.15
N ARG A 50 14.03 -23.99 3.00
CA ARG A 50 13.86 -24.08 4.47
C ARG A 50 13.46 -22.77 5.14
N ASN A 51 13.80 -21.65 4.51
CA ASN A 51 13.39 -20.32 4.97
C ASN A 51 12.12 -19.82 4.24
N GLY A 52 11.38 -20.71 3.57
CA GLY A 52 10.11 -20.40 2.92
C GLY A 52 10.25 -19.68 1.57
N MET A 53 11.44 -19.65 0.98
CA MET A 53 11.72 -19.02 -0.31
C MET A 53 11.96 -20.10 -1.38
N LEU A 54 10.88 -20.66 -1.93
CA LEU A 54 10.96 -21.76 -2.91
C LEU A 54 11.53 -21.31 -4.27
N GLU A 55 11.19 -20.08 -4.70
CA GLU A 55 11.60 -19.54 -6.00
C GLU A 55 12.18 -18.13 -5.84
N PRO A 56 13.47 -17.99 -5.46
CA PRO A 56 14.10 -16.70 -5.21
C PRO A 56 14.01 -15.71 -6.38
N SER A 57 13.97 -16.20 -7.62
CA SER A 57 13.83 -15.38 -8.83
C SER A 57 12.42 -14.80 -9.03
N LYS A 58 11.38 -15.38 -8.40
CA LYS A 58 10.01 -14.84 -8.46
C LYS A 58 9.74 -13.91 -7.29
N SER A 59 9.96 -14.37 -6.06
CA SER A 59 9.70 -13.56 -4.88
C SER A 59 10.71 -13.85 -3.78
N ALA A 60 11.31 -12.78 -3.25
CA ALA A 60 12.23 -12.86 -2.14
C ALA A 60 11.72 -12.02 -0.96
N PHE A 61 11.44 -12.69 0.16
CA PHE A 61 11.19 -12.04 1.45
C PHE A 61 12.48 -12.02 2.28
N ILE A 62 12.96 -10.83 2.62
CA ILE A 62 14.28 -10.59 3.20
C ILE A 62 14.11 -9.88 4.54
N PRO A 63 13.90 -10.62 5.64
CA PRO A 63 13.99 -10.06 6.98
C PRO A 63 15.47 -9.82 7.32
N LEU A 64 15.84 -8.58 7.61
CA LEU A 64 17.21 -8.24 7.99
C LEU A 64 17.40 -8.35 9.50
N ALA A 65 18.31 -9.24 9.90
CA ALA A 65 18.70 -9.43 11.30
C ALA A 65 19.85 -8.50 11.69
N LYS A 66 20.05 -8.30 13.00
CA LYS A 66 21.07 -7.38 13.53
C LYS A 66 22.52 -7.87 13.32
N ASP A 67 22.72 -9.18 13.20
CA ASP A 67 24.02 -9.87 13.14
C ASP A 67 24.59 -9.99 11.72
N GLY A 68 23.78 -9.76 10.68
CA GLY A 68 24.22 -9.73 9.29
C GLY A 68 24.41 -11.09 8.61
N GLN A 69 24.26 -12.20 9.33
CA GLN A 69 24.12 -13.55 8.77
C GLN A 69 22.65 -13.83 8.40
N ASP A 70 22.10 -12.96 7.57
CA ASP A 70 20.70 -12.99 7.18
C ASP A 70 20.51 -13.51 5.75
N MET A 71 19.24 -13.62 5.35
CA MET A 71 18.81 -14.02 4.01
C MET A 71 19.49 -13.21 2.89
N LEU A 72 19.80 -11.93 3.14
CA LEU A 72 20.45 -11.06 2.18
C LEU A 72 21.91 -11.47 1.91
N ALA A 73 22.61 -12.04 2.89
CA ALA A 73 23.94 -12.60 2.69
C ALA A 73 23.89 -13.80 1.73
N ALA A 74 22.97 -14.74 1.95
CA ALA A 74 22.76 -15.89 1.08
C ALA A 74 22.40 -15.48 -0.36
N LEU A 75 21.47 -14.52 -0.51
CA LEU A 75 21.10 -13.97 -1.81
C LEU A 75 22.26 -13.27 -2.53
N ASN A 76 23.12 -12.58 -1.79
CA ASN A 76 24.33 -11.99 -2.38
C ASN A 76 25.32 -13.07 -2.87
N MET A 77 25.35 -14.26 -2.28
CA MET A 77 26.24 -15.32 -2.71
C MET A 77 25.66 -16.09 -3.91
N ALA A 78 24.33 -16.18 -4.01
CA ALA A 78 23.63 -16.95 -5.03
C ALA A 78 23.97 -16.52 -6.48
N LEU A 79 24.75 -17.35 -7.17
CA LEU A 79 25.17 -17.14 -8.56
C LEU A 79 24.08 -17.43 -9.61
N PHE A 80 22.97 -18.08 -9.23
CA PHE A 80 21.90 -18.49 -10.15
C PHE A 80 20.76 -17.48 -10.29
N ILE A 81 20.81 -16.35 -9.57
CA ILE A 81 19.76 -15.34 -9.61
C ILE A 81 20.10 -14.31 -10.68
N SER A 82 19.44 -14.41 -11.83
CA SER A 82 19.61 -13.51 -12.98
C SER A 82 18.60 -12.37 -13.04
N SER A 83 17.46 -12.48 -12.37
CA SER A 83 16.43 -11.45 -12.28
C SER A 83 15.51 -11.75 -11.10
N MET A 84 14.85 -10.73 -10.57
CA MET A 84 13.82 -10.90 -9.54
C MET A 84 12.52 -10.24 -9.94
N GLU A 85 11.40 -10.94 -9.86
CA GLU A 85 10.10 -10.29 -10.06
C GLU A 85 9.74 -9.42 -8.84
N GLU A 86 9.94 -9.92 -7.62
CA GLU A 86 9.56 -9.21 -6.40
C GLU A 86 10.59 -9.34 -5.28
N ILE A 87 10.91 -8.20 -4.66
CA ILE A 87 11.75 -8.13 -3.45
C ILE A 87 10.98 -7.43 -2.36
N THR A 88 10.75 -8.12 -1.25
CA THR A 88 10.24 -7.51 -0.01
C THR A 88 11.33 -7.55 1.04
N CYS A 89 11.80 -6.38 1.47
CA CYS A 89 12.84 -6.26 2.50
C CYS A 89 12.25 -5.64 3.77
N VAL A 90 12.49 -6.29 4.91
CA VAL A 90 12.11 -5.79 6.23
C VAL A 90 13.37 -5.38 7.00
N LEU A 91 13.53 -4.09 7.21
CA LEU A 91 14.63 -3.53 8.01
C LEU A 91 14.36 -3.78 9.49
N PRO A 92 15.41 -4.01 10.31
CA PRO A 92 15.24 -4.11 11.74
C PRO A 92 14.74 -2.78 12.30
N HIS A 93 14.03 -2.83 13.43
CA HIS A 93 13.63 -1.63 14.15
C HIS A 93 14.89 -0.81 14.53
N PRO A 94 14.97 0.48 14.17
CA PRO A 94 16.07 1.33 14.62
C PRO A 94 16.06 1.43 16.14
N SER A 95 17.20 1.70 16.76
CA SER A 95 17.15 2.13 18.16
C SER A 95 16.43 3.47 18.22
N CYS A 96 15.62 3.71 19.26
CA CYS A 96 14.97 5.02 19.46
C CYS A 96 15.95 6.17 19.72
N THR A 97 17.26 5.92 19.68
CA THR A 97 18.34 6.89 19.86
C THR A 97 19.02 7.28 18.56
N SER A 98 19.07 6.39 17.56
CA SER A 98 19.84 6.64 16.33
C SER A 98 19.39 5.77 15.16
N ILE A 99 19.40 6.36 13.97
CA ILE A 99 19.16 5.67 12.70
C ILE A 99 20.43 5.05 12.09
N PHE A 100 21.62 5.30 12.67
CA PHE A 100 22.89 4.75 12.19
C PHE A 100 22.91 3.22 12.03
N PRO A 101 22.32 2.42 12.95
CA PRO A 101 22.27 0.96 12.81
C PRO A 101 21.60 0.49 11.51
N LEU A 102 20.75 1.30 10.88
CA LEU A 102 20.09 0.94 9.62
C LEU A 102 20.98 1.13 8.39
N LEU A 103 22.02 1.98 8.46
CA LEU A 103 22.84 2.31 7.28
C LEU A 103 23.56 1.10 6.68
N PRO A 104 24.19 0.21 7.47
CA PRO A 104 24.81 -1.00 6.91
C PRO A 104 23.81 -1.88 6.16
N HIS A 105 22.59 -2.04 6.68
CA HIS A 105 21.52 -2.81 6.05
C HIS A 105 21.12 -2.21 4.70
N LEU A 106 20.87 -0.90 4.64
CA LEU A 106 20.54 -0.20 3.40
C LEU A 106 21.67 -0.30 2.36
N ARG A 107 22.94 -0.23 2.78
CA ARG A 107 24.10 -0.37 1.88
C ARG A 107 24.23 -1.79 1.35
N ARG A 108 24.04 -2.81 2.19
CA ARG A 108 24.04 -4.23 1.78
C ARG A 108 22.92 -4.49 0.78
N LEU A 109 21.72 -3.98 1.04
CA LEU A 109 20.57 -4.13 0.14
C LEU A 109 20.82 -3.41 -1.19
N ARG A 110 21.35 -2.19 -1.15
CA ARG A 110 21.73 -1.45 -2.35
C ARG A 110 22.75 -2.24 -3.18
N LYS A 111 23.80 -2.77 -2.56
CA LYS A 111 24.82 -3.60 -3.24
C LYS A 111 24.19 -4.82 -3.90
N PHE A 112 23.26 -5.48 -3.22
CA PHE A 112 22.55 -6.62 -3.76
C PHE A 112 21.71 -6.23 -4.99
N ILE A 113 20.85 -5.22 -4.87
CA ILE A 113 19.98 -4.77 -5.99
C ILE A 113 20.83 -4.26 -7.16
N SER A 114 21.96 -3.60 -6.90
CA SER A 114 22.88 -3.17 -7.96
C SER A 114 23.46 -4.34 -8.77
N ARG A 115 23.56 -5.54 -8.20
CA ARG A 115 24.13 -6.72 -8.88
C ARG A 115 23.11 -7.48 -9.73
N ILE A 116 21.85 -7.50 -9.34
CA ILE A 116 20.82 -8.13 -10.15
C ILE A 116 20.57 -7.29 -11.42
N PRO A 117 20.43 -7.91 -12.60
CA PRO A 117 20.11 -7.22 -13.85
C PRO A 117 18.82 -6.42 -13.81
N SER A 118 17.74 -6.98 -13.28
CA SER A 118 16.43 -6.34 -13.20
C SER A 118 15.63 -6.74 -11.95
N VAL A 119 14.78 -5.83 -11.49
CA VAL A 119 13.76 -6.08 -10.47
C VAL A 119 12.46 -5.35 -10.83
N LYS A 120 11.31 -6.04 -10.81
CA LYS A 120 10.02 -5.41 -11.18
C LYS A 120 9.31 -4.75 -10.00
N ARG A 121 9.20 -5.44 -8.87
CA ARG A 121 8.49 -4.96 -7.67
C ARG A 121 9.41 -4.92 -6.48
N VAL A 122 9.46 -3.78 -5.78
CA VAL A 122 10.26 -3.63 -4.56
C VAL A 122 9.40 -3.07 -3.43
N THR A 123 9.35 -3.79 -2.32
CA THR A 123 8.74 -3.36 -1.07
C THR A 123 9.81 -3.17 -0.01
N LEU A 124 9.96 -1.94 0.48
CA LEU A 124 10.86 -1.60 1.59
C LEU A 124 10.03 -1.33 2.84
N GLN A 125 10.19 -2.15 3.86
CA GLN A 125 9.59 -1.96 5.16
C GLN A 125 10.64 -1.40 6.12
N LEU A 126 10.54 -0.11 6.46
CA LEU A 126 11.57 0.62 7.22
C LEU A 126 11.57 0.32 8.72
N ASP A 127 10.50 -0.29 9.23
CA ASP A 127 10.32 -0.57 10.66
C ASP A 127 9.19 -1.61 10.89
N ALA A 128 8.99 -2.04 12.14
CA ALA A 128 7.77 -2.66 12.60
C ALA A 128 6.58 -1.67 12.56
N ARG A 129 5.38 -2.22 12.42
CA ARG A 129 4.13 -1.46 12.50
C ARG A 129 4.04 -0.80 13.89
N ASN A 130 3.69 0.48 13.93
CA ASN A 130 3.48 1.29 15.15
C ASN A 130 4.74 1.62 15.98
N SER A 131 5.91 1.69 15.35
CA SER A 131 7.09 2.25 16.00
C SER A 131 6.87 3.72 16.38
N MET A 132 7.03 4.02 17.68
CA MET A 132 6.87 5.36 18.27
C MET A 132 8.22 6.04 18.53
N CYS A 133 9.32 5.53 17.95
CA CYS A 133 10.63 6.17 18.13
C CYS A 133 10.62 7.57 17.50
N ASN A 134 11.18 8.56 18.21
CA ASN A 134 11.08 9.97 17.81
C ASN A 134 12.43 10.61 17.43
N ALA A 135 13.53 9.86 17.51
CA ALA A 135 14.86 10.39 17.26
C ALA A 135 15.40 9.90 15.90
N ALA A 136 15.50 10.82 14.95
CA ALA A 136 16.29 10.62 13.73
C ALA A 136 17.80 10.71 13.99
N GLY A 137 18.22 11.09 15.20
CA GLY A 137 19.58 11.52 15.49
C GLY A 137 19.85 12.96 15.03
N ASP A 138 21.13 13.32 15.02
CA ASP A 138 21.62 14.63 14.57
C ASP A 138 21.55 14.81 13.04
N ASP A 139 21.98 15.98 12.56
CA ASP A 139 21.96 16.31 11.14
C ASP A 139 22.92 15.44 10.30
N GLU A 140 23.97 14.89 10.91
CA GLU A 140 24.90 13.98 10.24
C GLU A 140 24.24 12.63 10.00
N ALA A 141 23.62 12.05 11.03
CA ALA A 141 22.86 10.81 10.94
C ALA A 141 21.76 10.93 9.88
N LEU A 142 20.99 12.03 9.90
CA LEU A 142 19.93 12.28 8.95
C LEU A 142 20.44 12.44 7.51
N ARG A 143 21.59 13.11 7.32
CA ARG A 143 22.24 13.26 6.01
C ARG A 143 22.75 11.91 5.49
N ALA A 144 23.41 11.13 6.34
CA ALA A 144 23.94 9.82 5.99
C ALA A 144 22.81 8.84 5.63
N TRP A 145 21.74 8.82 6.42
CA TRP A 145 20.56 8.01 6.17
C TRP A 145 19.84 8.41 4.89
N SER A 146 19.56 9.70 4.70
CA SER A 146 18.84 10.18 3.52
C SER A 146 19.62 9.96 2.23
N SER A 147 20.94 10.17 2.26
CA SER A 147 21.84 9.83 1.16
C SER A 147 21.84 8.32 0.85
N THR A 148 21.90 7.48 1.89
CA THR A 148 21.93 6.02 1.71
C THR A 148 20.60 5.48 1.17
N LEU A 149 19.47 5.89 1.74
CA LEU A 149 18.15 5.51 1.25
C LEU A 149 17.92 6.05 -0.16
N GLY A 150 18.21 7.32 -0.42
CA GLY A 150 18.09 7.89 -1.77
C GLY A 150 18.92 7.14 -2.81
N GLY A 151 20.15 6.75 -2.47
CA GLY A 151 20.99 5.92 -3.32
C GLY A 151 20.42 4.53 -3.57
N LEU A 152 19.79 3.91 -2.57
CA LEU A 152 19.07 2.64 -2.73
C LEU A 152 17.86 2.80 -3.66
N LEU A 153 17.02 3.81 -3.44
CA LEU A 153 15.82 4.06 -4.24
C LEU A 153 16.16 4.38 -5.71
N ASN A 154 17.25 5.11 -5.96
CA ASN A 154 17.74 5.36 -7.31
C ASN A 154 18.17 4.05 -8.00
N VAL A 155 18.93 3.19 -7.29
CA VAL A 155 19.32 1.88 -7.81
C VAL A 155 18.09 1.02 -8.13
N VAL A 156 17.05 1.05 -7.29
CA VAL A 156 15.80 0.33 -7.56
C VAL A 156 15.17 0.78 -8.89
N ILE A 157 15.12 2.09 -9.15
CA ILE A 157 14.59 2.64 -10.41
C ILE A 157 15.49 2.30 -11.60
N GLU A 158 16.81 2.36 -11.43
CA GLU A 158 17.80 1.99 -12.46
C GLU A 158 17.69 0.52 -12.89
N LYS A 159 17.13 -0.34 -12.03
CA LYS A 159 16.95 -1.77 -12.28
C LYS A 159 15.60 -2.14 -12.88
N GLY A 160 14.87 -1.17 -13.43
CA GLY A 160 13.61 -1.42 -14.14
C GLY A 160 12.42 -1.71 -13.22
N CYS A 161 12.44 -1.16 -12.01
CA CYS A 161 11.33 -1.30 -11.08
C CYS A 161 10.09 -0.60 -11.61
N THR A 162 9.00 -1.36 -11.76
CA THR A 162 7.69 -0.89 -12.20
C THR A 162 6.79 -0.49 -11.04
N GLU A 163 7.01 -1.09 -9.86
CA GLU A 163 6.21 -0.87 -8.66
C GLU A 163 7.10 -0.77 -7.41
N LEU A 164 7.05 0.38 -6.74
CA LEU A 164 7.79 0.64 -5.52
C LEU A 164 6.83 0.88 -4.36
N THR A 165 7.00 0.13 -3.28
CA THR A 165 6.28 0.30 -2.02
C THR A 165 7.26 0.62 -0.90
N VAL A 166 6.99 1.69 -0.13
CA VAL A 166 7.77 2.00 1.08
C VAL A 166 6.84 2.12 2.27
N ARG A 167 7.06 1.30 3.30
CA ARG A 167 6.18 1.13 4.47
C ARG A 167 6.84 1.56 5.77
N TYR A 168 6.02 2.09 6.68
CA TYR A 168 6.38 2.45 8.05
C TYR A 168 7.54 3.45 8.14
N GLY A 169 8.25 3.53 9.27
CA GLY A 169 9.32 4.52 9.46
C GLY A 169 8.83 5.88 9.96
N GLY A 170 7.82 5.89 10.85
CA GLY A 170 7.31 7.11 11.47
C GLY A 170 8.35 7.94 12.21
N TYR A 171 9.53 7.38 12.53
CA TYR A 171 10.57 8.02 13.33
C TYR A 171 11.21 9.29 12.73
N LEU A 172 11.03 9.54 11.43
CA LEU A 172 11.54 10.77 10.78
C LEU A 172 10.49 11.88 10.67
N THR A 173 9.22 11.64 11.00
CA THR A 173 8.17 12.66 10.83
C THR A 173 8.43 13.90 11.70
N ARG A 174 8.99 13.69 12.89
CA ARG A 174 9.28 14.75 13.87
C ARG A 174 10.59 15.49 13.64
N SER A 175 11.32 15.12 12.59
CA SER A 175 12.56 15.81 12.21
C SER A 175 12.37 17.18 11.61
N TYR A 176 11.18 17.44 11.08
CA TYR A 176 10.86 18.69 10.42
C TYR A 176 9.47 19.15 10.85
N MET A 177 9.34 20.45 11.04
CA MET A 177 8.07 21.10 11.30
C MET A 177 7.72 22.06 10.17
N LEU A 178 6.42 22.33 10.00
CA LEU A 178 5.97 23.37 9.10
C LEU A 178 6.00 24.71 9.84
N SER A 179 6.79 25.66 9.35
CA SER A 179 6.69 27.03 9.82
C SER A 179 5.71 27.80 8.95
N THR A 180 4.52 28.08 9.48
CA THR A 180 3.57 29.04 8.93
C THR A 180 3.90 30.42 9.51
N GLY A 181 4.04 31.42 8.65
CA GLY A 181 4.31 32.77 9.14
C GLY A 181 4.19 33.79 8.03
N PRO A 182 3.66 34.99 8.30
CA PRO A 182 3.61 36.05 7.31
C PRO A 182 5.05 36.32 6.85
N ALA A 183 5.26 36.39 5.53
CA ALA A 183 6.54 36.73 4.91
C ALA A 183 6.98 38.19 5.16
N HIS A 184 6.63 38.73 6.35
CA HIS A 184 6.90 40.07 6.83
C HIS A 184 8.34 40.24 7.37
N ARG A 185 9.13 39.15 7.39
CA ARG A 185 10.56 39.22 7.67
C ARG A 185 11.32 39.79 6.46
N THR A 186 11.48 41.12 6.53
CA THR A 186 12.46 42.01 5.86
C THR A 186 12.62 41.89 4.33
N ARG A 187 12.25 42.96 3.60
CA ARG A 187 12.54 43.17 2.16
C ARG A 187 14.01 42.82 1.81
N ILE A 188 14.94 43.06 2.74
CA ILE A 188 16.38 42.79 2.62
C ILE A 188 16.69 41.29 2.40
N ARG A 189 15.94 40.36 3.01
CA ARG A 189 16.16 38.92 2.79
C ARG A 189 15.63 38.42 1.45
N ARG A 190 14.77 39.18 0.75
CA ARG A 190 14.24 38.76 -0.56
C ARG A 190 15.30 38.88 -1.65
N LEU A 191 16.09 39.96 -1.66
CA LEU A 191 17.17 40.17 -2.63
C LEU A 191 18.23 39.05 -2.59
N VAL A 192 18.73 38.70 -1.39
CA VAL A 192 19.73 37.63 -1.24
C VAL A 192 19.13 36.23 -1.55
N LYS A 193 17.84 36.01 -1.28
CA LYS A 193 17.18 34.74 -1.59
C LYS A 193 16.81 34.58 -3.07
N SER A 194 16.65 35.65 -3.85
CA SER A 194 16.30 35.54 -5.28
C SER A 194 17.43 34.90 -6.09
N VAL A 195 18.69 35.25 -5.79
CA VAL A 195 19.87 34.67 -6.48
C VAL A 195 20.06 33.20 -6.11
N ARG A 196 19.85 32.81 -4.85
CA ARG A 196 19.94 31.40 -4.41
C ARG A 196 18.75 30.53 -4.79
N ARG A 197 17.60 31.11 -5.17
CA ARG A 197 16.37 30.36 -5.49
C ARG A 197 16.38 29.72 -6.87
N VAL A 198 17.19 30.22 -7.80
CA VAL A 198 17.15 29.74 -9.20
C VAL A 198 17.72 28.31 -9.34
N PHE A 199 18.60 27.88 -8.43
CA PHE A 199 19.28 26.58 -8.56
C PHE A 199 19.30 25.71 -7.28
N GLY A 200 18.66 26.15 -6.20
CA GLY A 200 18.73 25.46 -4.91
C GLY A 200 17.60 24.42 -4.71
N PRO A 201 17.90 23.18 -4.26
CA PRO A 201 16.89 22.18 -3.89
C PRO A 201 15.87 22.68 -2.83
N ARG A 202 16.25 23.71 -2.06
CA ARG A 202 15.39 24.37 -1.05
C ARG A 202 14.15 25.04 -1.64
N ALA A 203 14.17 25.47 -2.89
CA ALA A 203 13.01 26.12 -3.50
C ALA A 203 11.80 25.16 -3.57
N ALA A 204 12.04 23.85 -3.68
CA ALA A 204 10.99 22.84 -3.73
C ALA A 204 10.26 22.61 -2.39
N LEU A 205 10.87 22.94 -1.25
CA LEU A 205 10.35 22.64 0.10
C LEU A 205 9.76 23.87 0.81
N SER A 206 9.37 24.89 0.05
CA SER A 206 8.74 26.11 0.59
C SER A 206 7.61 26.60 -0.32
N GLY A 207 6.58 27.15 0.29
CA GLY A 207 5.44 27.80 -0.36
C GLY A 207 5.40 29.31 -0.08
N LYS A 208 4.35 29.98 -0.57
CA LYS A 208 4.16 31.42 -0.37
C LYS A 208 4.03 31.81 1.13
N SER A 209 3.45 30.92 1.93
CA SER A 209 3.09 31.16 3.34
C SER A 209 3.64 30.13 4.32
N TRP A 210 4.44 29.17 3.83
CA TRP A 210 4.95 28.07 4.64
C TRP A 210 6.33 27.65 4.17
N GLU A 211 7.16 27.13 5.07
CA GLU A 211 8.40 26.44 4.74
C GLU A 211 8.63 25.31 5.74
N PHE A 212 9.12 24.16 5.27
CA PHE A 212 9.62 23.13 6.18
C PHE A 212 10.86 23.68 6.90
N ARG A 213 11.02 23.38 8.19
CA ARG A 213 12.21 23.72 8.99
C ARG A 213 12.64 22.54 9.84
N ARG A 214 13.95 22.39 10.03
CA ARG A 214 14.51 21.48 11.03
C ARG A 214 14.03 21.90 12.42
N VAL A 215 13.58 20.93 13.20
CA VAL A 215 13.19 21.13 14.61
C VAL A 215 14.45 21.54 15.40
N PRO A 216 14.46 22.69 16.10
CA PRO A 216 15.66 23.23 16.74
C PRO A 216 16.35 22.27 17.71
N GLU A 217 15.56 21.44 18.40
CA GLU A 217 16.03 20.46 19.37
C GLU A 217 16.77 19.28 18.73
N GLN A 218 16.58 19.06 17.42
CA GLN A 218 17.14 17.91 16.69
C GLN A 218 18.27 18.27 15.72
N GLY A 219 18.57 19.56 15.52
CA GLY A 219 19.59 19.96 14.56
C GLY A 219 19.77 21.45 14.37
N LYS A 220 20.80 21.83 13.60
CA LYS A 220 21.17 23.22 13.34
C LYS A 220 20.16 23.86 12.39
N LYS A 221 19.65 25.01 12.82
CA LYS A 221 18.69 25.80 12.04
C LYS A 221 19.25 26.18 10.67
N GLY A 222 18.56 25.74 9.61
CA GLY A 222 18.85 26.15 8.25
C GLY A 222 19.78 25.21 7.48
N GLU A 223 20.23 24.10 8.08
CA GLU A 223 20.71 22.95 7.33
C GLU A 223 19.52 22.05 6.96
N PHE A 224 19.41 21.73 5.67
CA PHE A 224 18.50 20.70 5.19
C PHE A 224 19.37 19.59 4.63
N ALA A 225 19.31 18.41 5.24
CA ALA A 225 19.61 17.21 4.50
C ALA A 225 18.60 17.16 3.35
N VAL A 226 19.09 17.18 2.11
CA VAL A 226 18.24 17.01 0.92
C VAL A 226 18.78 15.80 0.20
N VAL A 227 17.92 14.84 -0.07
CA VAL A 227 18.26 13.73 -0.96
C VAL A 227 18.47 14.32 -2.36
N PRO A 228 19.65 14.14 -3.00
CA PRO A 228 19.87 14.64 -4.35
C PRO A 228 18.91 13.96 -5.34
N GLY A 229 17.79 14.61 -5.65
CA GLY A 229 16.86 14.15 -6.69
C GLY A 229 17.36 14.44 -8.12
N SER A 230 18.47 15.17 -8.27
CA SER A 230 18.95 15.70 -9.54
C SER A 230 19.58 14.67 -10.49
N LYS A 231 19.70 13.40 -10.08
CA LYS A 231 20.29 12.33 -10.90
C LYS A 231 19.38 11.13 -11.06
N LEU A 232 18.06 11.29 -10.92
CA LEU A 232 17.16 10.21 -11.30
C LEU A 232 17.36 9.91 -12.80
N PRO A 233 17.62 8.65 -13.18
CA PRO A 233 17.55 8.28 -14.58
C PRO A 233 16.16 8.66 -15.08
N ARG A 234 16.06 9.10 -16.33
CA ARG A 234 14.76 9.14 -17.03
C ARG A 234 14.34 7.70 -17.34
N SER A 235 14.16 6.89 -16.30
CA SER A 235 13.54 5.58 -16.41
C SER A 235 12.05 5.81 -16.56
N GLN A 236 11.48 5.24 -17.62
CA GLN A 236 10.04 5.32 -17.89
C GLN A 236 9.28 4.12 -17.30
N GLU A 237 9.96 3.24 -16.57
CA GLU A 237 9.40 1.95 -16.15
C GLU A 237 8.60 2.04 -14.85
N LEU A 238 8.98 2.94 -13.92
CA LEU A 238 8.27 3.07 -12.63
C LEU A 238 6.91 3.77 -12.81
N SER A 239 5.88 2.96 -13.04
CA SER A 239 4.49 3.41 -13.22
C SER A 239 3.72 3.55 -11.90
N THR A 240 4.10 2.79 -10.87
CA THR A 240 3.31 2.66 -9.64
C THR A 240 4.14 2.95 -8.39
N LEU A 241 3.65 3.85 -7.55
CA LEU A 241 4.28 4.21 -6.27
C LEU A 241 3.29 4.07 -5.12
N HIS A 242 3.61 3.20 -4.16
CA HIS A 242 2.88 3.05 -2.90
C HIS A 242 3.66 3.67 -1.75
N ILE A 243 3.10 4.74 -1.19
CA ILE A 243 3.62 5.45 -0.04
C ILE A 243 2.84 5.01 1.20
N GLU A 244 3.38 4.02 1.90
CA GLU A 244 2.92 3.62 3.24
C GLU A 244 3.82 4.15 4.37
N SER A 245 4.60 5.19 4.06
CA SER A 245 5.63 5.77 4.92
C SER A 245 5.62 7.28 4.82
N ALA A 246 5.43 7.94 5.96
CA ALA A 246 5.49 9.39 6.06
C ALA A 246 6.86 9.97 5.62
N VAL A 247 7.91 9.15 5.69
CA VAL A 247 9.28 9.48 5.28
C VAL A 247 9.30 9.98 3.83
N LEU A 248 8.53 9.38 2.92
CA LEU A 248 8.52 9.79 1.52
C LEU A 248 7.76 11.09 1.26
N ILE A 249 6.90 11.54 2.17
CA ILE A 249 6.15 12.79 2.02
C ILE A 249 6.65 13.90 2.94
N MET A 250 7.72 13.65 3.69
CA MET A 250 8.41 14.59 4.56
C MET A 250 9.86 14.77 4.14
N PRO A 251 10.50 15.92 4.40
CA PRO A 251 11.95 16.02 4.29
C PRO A 251 12.62 14.97 5.19
N PRO A 252 13.78 14.42 4.78
CA PRO A 252 14.58 14.81 3.61
C PRO A 252 14.14 14.15 2.29
N CYS A 253 13.36 13.07 2.33
CA CYS A 253 13.04 12.24 1.17
C CYS A 253 11.94 12.80 0.27
N LEU A 254 11.13 13.75 0.73
CA LEU A 254 10.12 14.44 -0.10
C LEU A 254 10.71 14.98 -1.42
N SER A 255 11.94 15.50 -1.39
CA SER A 255 12.63 15.99 -2.59
C SER A 255 12.86 14.90 -3.65
N TRP A 256 13.21 13.68 -3.21
CA TRP A 256 13.34 12.51 -4.07
C TRP A 256 11.98 12.10 -4.62
N THR A 257 10.95 12.00 -3.78
CA THR A 257 9.58 11.63 -4.19
C THR A 257 9.03 12.58 -5.25
N LEU A 258 9.20 13.89 -5.06
CA LEU A 258 8.78 14.88 -6.05
C LEU A 258 9.55 14.78 -7.37
N SER A 259 10.81 14.34 -7.32
CA SER A 259 11.60 14.12 -8.53
C SER A 259 11.13 12.86 -9.25
N ALA A 260 10.88 11.76 -8.53
CA ALA A 260 10.32 10.53 -9.09
C ALA A 260 8.97 10.78 -9.76
N LEU A 261 8.06 11.47 -9.07
CA LEU A 261 6.75 11.85 -9.61
C LEU A 261 6.82 12.70 -10.88
N ARG A 262 7.88 13.50 -11.06
CA ARG A 262 8.07 14.35 -12.24
C ARG A 262 8.70 13.61 -13.42
N TYR A 263 9.59 12.66 -13.15
CA TYR A 263 10.50 12.12 -14.16
C TYR A 263 10.30 10.64 -14.49
N CYS A 264 9.64 9.86 -13.61
CA CYS A 264 9.54 8.41 -13.76
C CYS A 264 8.28 7.90 -14.49
N GLY A 265 7.39 8.79 -14.93
CA GLY A 265 6.15 8.39 -15.60
C GLY A 265 5.11 7.74 -14.68
N ILE A 266 5.14 8.02 -13.38
CA ILE A 266 4.23 7.44 -12.38
C ILE A 266 2.78 7.81 -12.71
N THR A 267 1.98 6.82 -13.11
CA THR A 267 0.56 6.97 -13.40
C THR A 267 -0.33 6.55 -12.23
N SER A 268 0.16 5.72 -11.32
CA SER A 268 -0.58 5.20 -10.17
C SER A 268 0.13 5.55 -8.85
N LEU A 269 -0.59 6.25 -7.96
CA LEU A 269 -0.09 6.67 -6.65
C LEU A 269 -1.04 6.20 -5.56
N SER A 270 -0.51 5.46 -4.61
CA SER A 270 -1.23 5.10 -3.39
C SER A 270 -0.55 5.75 -2.20
N ILE A 271 -1.30 6.44 -1.35
CA ILE A 271 -0.85 6.93 -0.05
C ILE A 271 -1.72 6.27 1.00
N SER A 272 -1.14 5.48 1.89
CA SER A 272 -1.93 4.83 2.92
C SER A 272 -1.19 4.62 4.23
N ARG A 273 -1.90 4.51 5.36
CA ARG A 273 -1.28 4.28 6.69
C ARG A 273 -0.21 5.30 7.04
N VAL A 274 -0.43 6.55 6.63
CA VAL A 274 0.47 7.65 6.90
C VAL A 274 -0.16 8.58 7.91
N SER A 275 0.59 8.87 8.96
CA SER A 275 0.23 9.79 10.03
C SER A 275 1.05 11.06 9.89
N LEU A 276 0.38 12.21 9.75
CA LEU A 276 1.00 13.54 9.71
C LEU A 276 0.11 14.55 10.44
N GLU A 277 0.71 15.61 10.96
CA GLU A 277 -0.05 16.78 11.41
C GLU A 277 -0.83 17.41 10.26
N LYS A 278 -2.01 17.93 10.55
CA LYS A 278 -2.96 18.50 9.58
C LYS A 278 -2.31 19.52 8.65
N GLU A 279 -1.49 20.43 9.18
CA GLU A 279 -0.83 21.48 8.40
C GLU A 279 0.14 20.91 7.36
N LEU A 280 0.77 19.76 7.67
CA LEU A 280 1.73 19.11 6.79
C LEU A 280 1.04 18.49 5.57
N TRP A 281 -0.17 17.95 5.73
CA TRP A 281 -0.93 17.36 4.63
C TRP A 281 -1.14 18.34 3.48
N ASN A 282 -1.67 19.52 3.77
CA ASN A 282 -1.90 20.52 2.73
C ASN A 282 -0.61 20.94 2.00
N ALA A 283 0.53 21.02 2.70
CA ALA A 283 1.82 21.32 2.08
C ALA A 283 2.31 20.16 1.19
N ALA A 284 2.33 18.94 1.72
CA ALA A 284 2.78 17.73 1.04
C ALA A 284 1.93 17.44 -0.21
N LEU A 285 0.60 17.37 -0.06
CA LEU A 285 -0.33 17.13 -1.17
C LEU A 285 -0.26 18.23 -2.23
N THR A 286 0.03 19.48 -1.82
CA THR A 286 0.26 20.56 -2.78
C THR A 286 1.50 20.34 -3.64
N LEU A 287 2.58 19.86 -3.04
CA LEU A 287 3.81 19.55 -3.77
C LEU A 287 3.63 18.32 -4.66
N ILE A 288 2.99 17.26 -4.14
CA ILE A 288 2.71 16.01 -4.88
C ILE A 288 1.87 16.29 -6.12
N ALA A 289 0.77 17.06 -5.99
CA ALA A 289 -0.08 17.41 -7.14
C ALA A 289 0.66 18.19 -8.23
N LYS A 290 1.65 19.01 -7.84
CA LYS A 290 2.54 19.71 -8.79
C LYS A 290 3.58 18.79 -9.40
N GLY A 291 3.99 17.74 -8.69
CA GLY A 291 4.95 16.75 -9.16
C GLY A 291 4.35 15.77 -10.17
N ALA A 292 3.11 15.34 -9.95
CA ALA A 292 2.42 14.35 -10.78
C ALA A 292 1.10 14.88 -11.38
N PRO A 293 1.16 15.88 -12.28
CA PRO A 293 -0.06 16.38 -12.95
C PRO A 293 -0.68 15.35 -13.92
N HIS A 294 0.05 14.28 -14.26
CA HIS A 294 -0.34 13.24 -15.20
C HIS A 294 -0.93 11.98 -14.52
N LEU A 295 -1.13 12.03 -13.21
CA LEU A 295 -1.62 10.89 -12.44
C LEU A 295 -3.01 10.44 -12.95
N ALA A 296 -3.13 9.14 -13.24
CA ALA A 296 -4.34 8.49 -13.71
C ALA A 296 -5.06 7.75 -12.57
N GLU A 297 -4.32 7.15 -11.66
CA GLU A 297 -4.87 6.41 -10.53
C GLU A 297 -4.39 6.98 -9.21
N LEU A 298 -5.33 7.22 -8.30
CA LEU A 298 -5.04 7.71 -6.95
C LEU A 298 -5.77 6.87 -5.92
N SER A 299 -5.03 6.40 -4.91
CA SER A 299 -5.58 5.76 -3.73
C SER A 299 -5.14 6.50 -2.47
N LEU A 300 -6.08 6.91 -1.62
CA LEU A 300 -5.85 7.55 -0.32
C LEU A 300 -6.58 6.75 0.75
N CYS A 301 -5.88 6.01 1.62
CA CYS A 301 -6.54 5.11 2.59
C CYS A 301 -5.86 5.12 3.95
N GLU A 302 -6.61 5.06 5.05
CA GLU A 302 -6.02 4.95 6.39
C GLU A 302 -5.03 6.11 6.68
N LEU A 303 -5.43 7.34 6.36
CA LEU A 303 -4.64 8.54 6.64
C LEU A 303 -5.11 9.18 7.96
N ASP A 304 -4.16 9.54 8.82
CA ASP A 304 -4.47 10.20 10.09
C ASP A 304 -4.42 11.72 9.92
N SER A 305 -5.31 12.43 10.61
CA SER A 305 -5.36 13.91 10.68
C SER A 305 -5.42 14.65 9.35
N ILE A 306 -5.87 13.99 8.29
CA ILE A 306 -6.20 14.63 7.01
C ILE A 306 -7.68 15.05 7.02
N SER A 307 -7.96 16.29 6.62
CA SER A 307 -9.34 16.74 6.46
C SER A 307 -9.90 16.44 5.07
N ASP A 308 -11.22 16.21 4.98
CA ASP A 308 -11.90 16.00 3.70
C ASP A 308 -11.68 17.17 2.72
N VAL A 309 -11.59 18.40 3.23
CA VAL A 309 -11.31 19.61 2.42
C VAL A 309 -9.95 19.50 1.73
N GLU A 310 -8.95 18.94 2.40
CA GLU A 310 -7.60 18.76 1.83
C GLU A 310 -7.59 17.68 0.75
N ILE A 311 -8.33 16.58 0.96
CA ILE A 311 -8.52 15.52 -0.04
C ILE A 311 -9.18 16.10 -1.29
N LEU A 312 -10.27 16.86 -1.13
CA LEU A 312 -10.99 17.48 -2.25
C LEU A 312 -10.10 18.49 -3.00
N LYS A 313 -9.39 19.35 -2.27
CA LYS A 313 -8.44 20.31 -2.84
C LYS A 313 -7.31 19.62 -3.59
N PHE A 314 -6.81 18.50 -3.08
CA PHE A 314 -5.80 17.69 -3.75
C PHE A 314 -6.35 17.08 -5.05
N CYS A 315 -7.49 16.40 -4.98
CA CYS A 315 -8.13 15.79 -6.14
C CYS A 315 -8.47 16.82 -7.24
N SER A 316 -8.88 18.04 -6.87
CA SER A 316 -9.18 19.11 -7.85
C SER A 316 -8.02 19.50 -8.77
N ARG A 317 -6.78 19.16 -8.38
CA ARG A 317 -5.57 19.45 -9.15
C ARG A 317 -5.18 18.33 -10.11
N LEU A 318 -5.79 17.16 -9.98
CA LEU A 318 -5.49 15.95 -10.74
C LEU A 318 -6.52 15.74 -11.84
N ARG A 319 -6.37 16.48 -12.94
CA ARG A 319 -7.39 16.56 -14.01
C ARG A 319 -7.48 15.31 -14.89
N ARG A 320 -6.47 14.45 -14.87
CA ARG A 320 -6.38 13.23 -15.72
C ARG A 320 -6.78 11.95 -14.98
N LEU A 321 -7.35 12.09 -13.79
CA LEU A 321 -7.69 10.95 -12.94
C LEU A 321 -8.80 10.10 -13.59
N THR A 322 -8.52 8.81 -13.77
CA THR A 322 -9.42 7.78 -14.28
C THR A 322 -9.92 6.86 -13.16
N SER A 323 -9.10 6.62 -12.15
CA SER A 323 -9.44 5.81 -10.97
C SER A 323 -9.16 6.56 -9.68
N LEU A 324 -10.17 6.66 -8.81
CA LEU A 324 -10.05 7.31 -7.50
C LEU A 324 -10.54 6.37 -6.41
N LYS A 325 -9.65 6.04 -5.48
CA LYS A 325 -9.97 5.32 -4.25
C LYS A 325 -9.74 6.22 -3.04
N ILE A 326 -10.79 6.45 -2.26
CA ILE A 326 -10.75 7.10 -0.96
C ILE A 326 -11.19 6.04 0.05
N GLY A 327 -10.32 5.75 1.01
CA GLY A 327 -10.59 4.82 2.10
C GLY A 327 -10.99 5.56 3.37
N ASN A 328 -11.03 4.83 4.48
CA ASN A 328 -11.32 5.39 5.78
C ASN A 328 -10.15 6.23 6.28
N ASN A 329 -10.40 7.42 6.81
CA ASN A 329 -9.40 8.25 7.47
C ASN A 329 -9.85 8.48 8.91
N GLU A 330 -8.92 8.43 9.88
CA GLU A 330 -9.29 8.33 11.30
C GLU A 330 -10.07 9.53 11.84
N GLU A 331 -9.84 10.71 11.27
CA GLU A 331 -10.51 11.97 11.62
C GLU A 331 -11.70 12.29 10.72
N ALA A 332 -12.30 11.32 10.02
CA ALA A 332 -13.48 11.59 9.19
C ALA A 332 -14.66 12.09 10.04
N GLN A 333 -14.74 13.41 10.24
CA GLN A 333 -15.84 14.14 10.89
C GLN A 333 -17.10 14.20 9.99
N GLY A 334 -17.10 13.43 8.89
CA GLY A 334 -18.05 13.56 7.78
C GLY A 334 -17.67 14.72 6.86
N VAL A 335 -18.01 14.58 5.57
CA VAL A 335 -17.76 15.63 4.58
C VAL A 335 -18.41 16.92 5.06
N PRO A 336 -17.65 18.02 5.24
CA PRO A 336 -18.19 19.23 5.82
C PRO A 336 -19.43 19.68 5.04
N THR A 337 -20.57 19.77 5.73
CA THR A 337 -21.82 20.30 5.15
C THR A 337 -21.61 21.71 4.59
N LYS A 338 -20.61 22.44 5.12
CA LYS A 338 -20.19 23.78 4.74
C LYS A 338 -19.16 23.85 3.61
N CYS A 339 -18.76 22.75 2.96
CA CYS A 339 -17.91 22.83 1.78
C CYS A 339 -18.59 23.72 0.73
N THR A 340 -17.98 24.88 0.44
CA THR A 340 -18.57 25.88 -0.45
C THR A 340 -18.76 25.28 -1.85
N LYS A 341 -19.86 25.66 -2.51
CA LYS A 341 -20.34 25.08 -3.80
C LYS A 341 -19.30 25.12 -4.96
N GLY A 342 -18.13 25.74 -4.78
CA GLY A 342 -17.08 25.87 -5.80
C GLY A 342 -15.87 24.93 -5.67
N GLN A 343 -15.81 24.04 -4.66
CA GLN A 343 -14.61 23.21 -4.44
C GLN A 343 -14.68 21.80 -5.02
N ILE A 344 -15.73 21.45 -5.76
CA ILE A 344 -15.91 20.08 -6.27
C ILE A 344 -14.99 19.86 -7.48
N PRO A 345 -14.08 18.86 -7.44
CA PRO A 345 -13.24 18.52 -8.57
C PRO A 345 -14.07 18.18 -9.82
N ALA A 346 -13.63 18.65 -10.98
CA ALA A 346 -14.20 18.24 -12.27
C ALA A 346 -13.51 16.97 -12.76
N PHE A 347 -14.13 15.82 -12.54
CA PHE A 347 -13.60 14.49 -12.86
C PHE A 347 -14.01 14.02 -14.27
N ARG A 348 -13.53 14.71 -15.31
CA ARG A 348 -13.96 14.46 -16.70
C ARG A 348 -13.63 13.07 -17.24
N HIS A 349 -12.61 12.42 -16.69
CA HIS A 349 -12.08 11.14 -17.17
C HIS A 349 -12.29 9.99 -16.18
N LEU A 350 -12.98 10.23 -15.05
CA LEU A 350 -13.09 9.25 -14.00
C LEU A 350 -14.05 8.14 -14.41
N THR A 351 -13.52 6.92 -14.51
CA THR A 351 -14.25 5.70 -14.87
C THR A 351 -14.53 4.81 -13.67
N SER A 352 -13.70 4.90 -12.63
CA SER A 352 -13.83 4.12 -11.39
C SER A 352 -13.74 5.02 -10.16
N LEU A 353 -14.73 4.92 -9.28
CA LEU A 353 -14.76 5.62 -8.00
C LEU A 353 -15.03 4.62 -6.87
N ILE A 354 -14.09 4.53 -5.93
CA ILE A 354 -14.23 3.78 -4.67
C ILE A 354 -14.15 4.80 -3.55
N ALA A 355 -15.21 5.00 -2.77
CA ALA A 355 -15.19 6.02 -1.72
C ALA A 355 -16.23 5.74 -0.62
N PRO A 356 -16.11 6.37 0.56
CA PRO A 356 -17.18 6.37 1.55
C PRO A 356 -18.43 7.03 0.98
N ALA A 357 -19.60 6.59 1.45
CA ALA A 357 -20.89 7.09 0.96
C ALA A 357 -20.98 8.63 0.98
N ASP A 358 -20.44 9.29 2.00
CA ASP A 358 -20.50 10.75 2.13
C ASP A 358 -19.71 11.47 1.02
N PHE A 359 -18.55 10.93 0.62
CA PHE A 359 -17.79 11.44 -0.53
C PHE A 359 -18.55 11.23 -1.83
N ILE A 360 -19.14 10.05 -2.02
CA ILE A 360 -19.94 9.74 -3.22
C ILE A 360 -21.12 10.69 -3.32
N LEU A 361 -21.90 10.84 -2.24
CA LEU A 361 -23.02 11.76 -2.17
C LEU A 361 -22.59 13.20 -2.46
N TYR A 362 -21.46 13.65 -1.90
CA TYR A 362 -20.91 14.98 -2.16
C TYR A 362 -20.53 15.17 -3.63
N PHE A 363 -19.84 14.20 -4.21
CA PHE A 363 -19.40 14.21 -5.59
C PHE A 363 -20.55 14.15 -6.61
N LEU A 364 -21.65 13.47 -6.29
CA LEU A 364 -22.84 13.38 -7.15
C LEU A 364 -23.71 14.65 -7.12
N ARG A 365 -23.42 15.62 -6.23
CA ARG A 365 -24.21 16.87 -6.12
C ARG A 365 -24.16 17.72 -7.39
N PRO A 366 -23.06 17.91 -8.12
CA PRO A 366 -23.07 18.66 -9.37
C PRO A 366 -23.53 17.81 -10.55
N GLN A 367 -24.14 18.45 -11.55
CA GLN A 367 -24.76 17.74 -12.67
C GLN A 367 -23.77 17.09 -13.65
N LYS A 368 -22.52 17.58 -13.72
CA LYS A 368 -21.58 17.26 -14.82
C LYS A 368 -20.24 16.68 -14.34
N CYS A 369 -20.19 16.07 -13.16
CA CYS A 369 -18.92 15.60 -12.60
C CYS A 369 -18.40 14.28 -13.19
N PHE A 370 -19.28 13.41 -13.73
CA PHE A 370 -18.92 12.02 -14.05
C PHE A 370 -19.49 11.52 -15.39
N PRO A 371 -19.04 12.05 -16.53
CA PRO A 371 -19.55 11.63 -17.82
C PRO A 371 -19.14 10.20 -18.22
N GLN A 372 -18.09 9.64 -17.63
CA GLN A 372 -17.49 8.35 -18.02
C GLN A 372 -17.50 7.30 -16.89
N LEU A 373 -18.24 7.55 -15.80
CA LEU A 373 -18.21 6.69 -14.63
C LEU A 373 -18.92 5.36 -14.92
N ASN A 374 -18.13 4.29 -14.93
CA ASN A 374 -18.59 2.94 -15.25
C ASN A 374 -18.66 2.05 -14.00
N SER A 375 -17.83 2.33 -12.99
CA SER A 375 -17.76 1.58 -11.75
C SER A 375 -17.85 2.51 -10.54
N LEU A 376 -18.74 2.19 -9.60
CA LEU A 376 -18.92 2.91 -8.35
C LEU A 376 -18.93 1.92 -7.19
N SER A 377 -17.98 2.05 -6.26
CA SER A 377 -17.92 1.23 -5.06
C SER A 377 -18.13 2.09 -3.82
N ILE A 378 -19.17 1.78 -3.05
CA ILE A 378 -19.44 2.42 -1.76
C ILE A 378 -18.72 1.64 -0.67
N THR A 379 -17.78 2.27 0.03
CA THR A 379 -17.08 1.63 1.16
C THR A 379 -17.72 2.04 2.48
N PHE A 380 -18.03 1.05 3.32
CA PHE A 380 -18.46 1.27 4.70
C PHE A 380 -17.31 0.91 5.64
N HIS A 381 -17.34 1.47 6.84
CA HIS A 381 -16.21 1.37 7.76
C HIS A 381 -16.58 0.68 9.06
N GLY A 382 -15.64 -0.10 9.58
CA GLY A 382 -15.81 -0.87 10.81
C GLY A 382 -15.94 0.02 12.03
N LYS A 383 -15.17 1.10 12.14
CA LYS A 383 -14.97 1.84 13.41
C LYS A 383 -16.24 2.36 14.06
N THR A 384 -17.26 2.72 13.28
CA THR A 384 -18.59 3.06 13.79
C THR A 384 -19.50 1.87 13.61
N LYS A 385 -20.38 1.61 14.59
CA LYS A 385 -21.47 0.63 14.48
C LYS A 385 -22.36 1.04 13.31
N THR A 386 -22.02 0.57 12.11
CA THR A 386 -22.74 0.87 10.89
C THR A 386 -23.90 -0.10 10.82
N HIS A 387 -25.07 0.34 11.27
CA HIS A 387 -26.30 -0.44 11.14
C HIS A 387 -26.67 -0.61 9.66
N ILE A 388 -27.24 -1.76 9.30
CA ILE A 388 -27.75 -2.01 7.94
C ILE A 388 -28.76 -0.94 7.49
N ARG A 389 -29.49 -0.33 8.44
CA ARG A 389 -30.36 0.82 8.20
C ARG A 389 -29.60 2.00 7.61
N THR A 390 -28.40 2.29 8.10
CA THR A 390 -27.52 3.33 7.57
C THR A 390 -27.03 2.97 6.18
N VAL A 391 -26.62 1.71 5.96
CA VAL A 391 -26.22 1.20 4.63
C VAL A 391 -27.33 1.39 3.61
N GLY A 392 -28.54 0.93 3.93
CA GLY A 392 -29.72 1.07 3.07
C GLY A 392 -30.11 2.53 2.82
N ALA A 393 -30.06 3.40 3.83
CA ALA A 393 -30.37 4.81 3.69
C ALA A 393 -29.36 5.54 2.78
N GLN A 394 -28.07 5.30 2.96
CA GLN A 394 -27.01 5.88 2.13
C GLN A 394 -27.07 5.36 0.69
N LEU A 395 -27.28 4.05 0.52
CA LEU A 395 -27.46 3.43 -0.80
C LEU A 395 -28.64 4.06 -1.55
N MET A 396 -29.80 4.18 -0.90
CA MET A 396 -30.98 4.84 -1.46
C MET A 396 -30.67 6.29 -1.88
N ALA A 397 -29.95 7.05 -1.05
CA ALA A 397 -29.58 8.42 -1.38
C ALA A 397 -28.65 8.49 -2.60
N VAL A 398 -27.67 7.60 -2.69
CA VAL A 398 -26.76 7.48 -3.85
C VAL A 398 -27.54 7.13 -5.11
N CYS A 399 -28.37 6.08 -5.07
CA CYS A 399 -29.17 5.66 -6.22
C CYS A 399 -30.13 6.74 -6.72
N ARG A 400 -30.78 7.49 -5.83
CA ARG A 400 -31.64 8.63 -6.21
C ARG A 400 -30.87 9.73 -6.94
N LEU A 401 -29.67 10.06 -6.46
CA LEU A 401 -28.81 11.03 -7.12
C LEU A 401 -28.35 10.50 -8.49
N MET A 402 -27.94 9.24 -8.58
CA MET A 402 -27.56 8.62 -9.86
C MET A 402 -28.71 8.68 -10.88
N ALA A 403 -29.92 8.32 -10.47
CA ALA A 403 -31.11 8.40 -11.32
C ALA A 403 -31.40 9.85 -11.78
N THR A 404 -31.31 10.82 -10.87
CA THR A 404 -31.46 12.26 -11.20
C THR A 404 -30.41 12.75 -12.18
N ARG A 405 -29.20 12.17 -12.13
CA ARG A 405 -28.08 12.48 -13.03
C ARG A 405 -28.05 11.63 -14.31
N LYS A 406 -28.95 10.66 -14.45
CA LYS A 406 -28.98 9.70 -15.57
C LYS A 406 -27.64 8.98 -15.74
N ILE A 407 -27.00 8.62 -14.63
CA ILE A 407 -25.81 7.76 -14.61
C ILE A 407 -26.19 6.39 -14.04
N SER A 408 -25.61 5.33 -14.60
CA SER A 408 -25.88 3.95 -14.22
C SER A 408 -24.58 3.13 -14.18
N PRO A 409 -23.63 3.47 -13.30
CA PRO A 409 -22.41 2.66 -13.15
C PRO A 409 -22.75 1.28 -12.54
N SER A 410 -21.86 0.31 -12.74
CA SER A 410 -21.86 -0.93 -11.98
C SER A 410 -21.60 -0.60 -10.50
N LEU A 411 -22.56 -0.94 -9.64
CA LEU A 411 -22.52 -0.59 -8.24
C LEU A 411 -21.96 -1.74 -7.39
N CYS A 412 -20.92 -1.44 -6.61
CA CYS A 412 -20.31 -2.35 -5.66
C CYS A 412 -20.51 -1.84 -4.22
N LEU A 413 -20.77 -2.75 -3.28
CA LEU A 413 -20.74 -2.43 -1.86
C LEU A 413 -19.55 -3.14 -1.20
N SER A 414 -18.67 -2.36 -0.57
CA SER A 414 -17.53 -2.86 0.19
C SER A 414 -17.80 -2.69 1.69
N LEU A 415 -17.89 -3.81 2.41
CA LEU A 415 -18.37 -3.87 3.78
C LEU A 415 -17.46 -4.74 4.64
N PRO A 416 -16.98 -4.23 5.79
CA PRO A 416 -16.44 -5.08 6.83
C PRO A 416 -17.60 -5.80 7.52
N LEU A 417 -17.64 -7.12 7.42
CA LEU A 417 -18.64 -7.94 8.10
C LEU A 417 -18.05 -8.57 9.36
N PHE A 418 -18.81 -8.49 10.44
CA PHE A 418 -18.54 -9.19 11.70
C PHE A 418 -17.24 -8.83 12.42
N SER A 419 -16.74 -7.61 12.24
CA SER A 419 -15.81 -7.02 13.21
C SER A 419 -16.53 -6.78 14.55
N ASP A 420 -15.82 -6.79 15.68
CA ASP A 420 -16.33 -6.34 17.01
C ASP A 420 -17.06 -4.99 16.97
N THR A 421 -16.78 -4.20 15.94
CA THR A 421 -17.31 -2.86 15.71
C THR A 421 -18.58 -2.82 14.85
N ILE A 422 -18.98 -3.91 14.17
CA ILE A 422 -20.24 -3.99 13.43
C ILE A 422 -21.05 -5.21 13.89
N THR A 423 -21.97 -4.97 14.81
CA THR A 423 -23.01 -5.93 15.18
C THR A 423 -24.07 -5.94 14.08
N PHE A 424 -24.07 -7.01 13.29
CA PHE A 424 -25.13 -7.23 12.31
C PHE A 424 -26.33 -7.86 13.00
N ASP A 425 -27.40 -7.08 13.05
CA ASP A 425 -28.71 -7.53 13.46
C ASP A 425 -29.47 -7.93 12.19
N PHE A 426 -29.58 -9.24 11.92
CA PHE A 426 -30.35 -9.76 10.79
C PHE A 426 -31.84 -9.41 10.92
N ASP A 427 -32.37 -9.30 12.13
CA ASP A 427 -33.76 -8.93 12.36
C ASP A 427 -33.97 -7.45 11.97
N ALA A 428 -32.95 -6.61 12.16
CA ALA A 428 -32.98 -5.24 11.65
C ALA A 428 -33.09 -5.17 10.12
N VAL A 429 -32.57 -6.15 9.38
CA VAL A 429 -32.74 -6.25 7.92
C VAL A 429 -34.20 -6.51 7.56
N LEU A 430 -34.82 -7.47 8.23
CA LEU A 430 -36.24 -7.82 8.02
C LEU A 430 -37.16 -6.64 8.34
N SER A 431 -36.74 -5.75 9.25
CA SER A 431 -37.45 -4.52 9.58
C SER A 431 -37.23 -3.35 8.59
N LEU A 432 -36.40 -3.50 7.56
CA LEU A 432 -36.15 -2.42 6.60
C LEU A 432 -37.41 -2.12 5.78
N PRO A 433 -37.75 -0.84 5.56
CA PRO A 433 -38.85 -0.49 4.68
C PRO A 433 -38.64 -1.07 3.27
N VAL A 434 -39.69 -1.62 2.65
CA VAL A 434 -39.65 -2.18 1.28
C VAL A 434 -39.05 -1.20 0.26
N LYS A 435 -39.24 0.11 0.47
CA LYS A 435 -38.65 1.15 -0.38
C LYS A 435 -37.11 1.14 -0.36
N VAL A 436 -36.50 0.74 0.75
CA VAL A 436 -35.04 0.66 0.92
C VAL A 436 -34.50 -0.61 0.28
N THR A 437 -35.15 -1.75 0.50
CA THR A 437 -34.69 -3.06 0.00
C THR A 437 -34.66 -3.13 -1.53
N ARG A 438 -35.56 -2.43 -2.22
CA ARG A 438 -35.52 -2.28 -3.69
C ARG A 438 -34.19 -1.74 -4.21
N TYR A 439 -33.47 -0.93 -3.44
CA TYR A 439 -32.18 -0.41 -3.89
C TYR A 439 -31.05 -1.44 -3.83
N PHE A 440 -31.23 -2.57 -3.11
CA PHE A 440 -30.28 -3.69 -3.13
C PHE A 440 -30.25 -4.40 -4.50
N GLU A 441 -31.33 -4.31 -5.28
CA GLU A 441 -31.39 -4.80 -6.66
C GLU A 441 -30.44 -4.04 -7.62
N HIS A 442 -29.94 -2.86 -7.23
CA HIS A 442 -28.96 -2.13 -8.04
C HIS A 442 -27.51 -2.55 -7.79
N VAL A 443 -27.26 -3.35 -6.75
CA VAL A 443 -25.90 -3.78 -6.40
C VAL A 443 -25.51 -4.97 -7.27
N ALA A 444 -24.49 -4.78 -8.10
CA ALA A 444 -23.99 -5.81 -9.02
C ALA A 444 -22.89 -6.66 -8.40
N SER A 445 -22.13 -6.10 -7.43
CA SER A 445 -21.05 -6.81 -6.76
C SER A 445 -20.92 -6.46 -5.28
N LEU A 446 -20.38 -7.40 -4.51
CA LEU A 446 -20.11 -7.27 -3.09
C LEU A 446 -18.63 -7.51 -2.80
N ASP A 447 -18.04 -6.70 -1.92
CA ASP A 447 -16.67 -6.89 -1.42
C ASP A 447 -16.69 -6.94 0.11
N LEU A 448 -16.61 -8.14 0.67
CA LEU A 448 -16.85 -8.39 2.08
C LEU A 448 -15.54 -8.73 2.79
N HIS A 449 -15.18 -7.91 3.76
CA HIS A 449 -14.08 -8.20 4.66
C HIS A 449 -14.63 -8.94 5.87
N VAL A 450 -14.49 -10.26 5.88
CA VAL A 450 -15.13 -11.14 6.86
C VAL A 450 -14.14 -11.53 7.94
N PHE A 451 -14.53 -11.35 9.20
CA PHE A 451 -13.87 -11.95 10.36
C PHE A 451 -14.37 -13.41 10.52
N PRO A 452 -13.63 -14.31 11.19
CA PRO A 452 -14.03 -15.73 11.30
C PRO A 452 -15.43 -15.88 11.89
N TYR A 453 -16.41 -16.19 11.03
CA TYR A 453 -17.82 -16.41 11.36
C TYR A 453 -18.37 -17.51 10.44
N GLY A 454 -19.59 -17.97 10.76
CA GLY A 454 -20.28 -19.00 10.00
C GLY A 454 -20.53 -18.59 8.54
N THR A 455 -20.33 -19.56 7.66
CA THR A 455 -20.57 -19.45 6.21
C THR A 455 -22.04 -19.17 5.89
N ALA A 456 -22.95 -19.63 6.76
CA ALA A 456 -24.40 -19.46 6.63
C ALA A 456 -24.84 -17.99 6.74
N GLU A 457 -24.26 -17.23 7.66
CA GLU A 457 -24.58 -15.81 7.83
C GLU A 457 -24.17 -15.00 6.60
N ILE A 458 -23.00 -15.27 6.03
CA ILE A 458 -22.54 -14.62 4.80
C ILE A 458 -23.51 -14.93 3.65
N ALA A 459 -23.93 -16.20 3.51
CA ALA A 459 -24.89 -16.60 2.48
C ALA A 459 -26.25 -15.90 2.63
N ARG A 460 -26.78 -15.84 3.86
CA ARG A 460 -28.01 -15.08 4.18
C ARG A 460 -27.87 -13.60 3.81
N TRP A 461 -26.68 -13.04 3.97
CA TRP A 461 -26.42 -11.65 3.66
C TRP A 461 -26.34 -11.39 2.15
N VAL A 462 -25.66 -12.26 1.40
CA VAL A 462 -25.60 -12.19 -0.07
C VAL A 462 -27.00 -12.34 -0.69
N HIS A 463 -27.88 -13.14 -0.09
CA HIS A 463 -29.27 -13.29 -0.53
C HIS A 463 -30.06 -11.97 -0.56
N LEU A 464 -29.68 -10.97 0.26
CA LEU A 464 -30.34 -9.66 0.28
C LEU A 464 -30.13 -8.84 -1.01
N PHE A 465 -29.19 -9.25 -1.86
CA PHE A 465 -28.79 -8.53 -3.06
C PHE A 465 -29.06 -9.38 -4.31
N PRO A 466 -30.32 -9.42 -4.79
CA PRO A 466 -30.76 -10.33 -5.85
C PRO A 466 -29.97 -10.20 -7.15
N SER A 467 -29.44 -9.01 -7.44
CA SER A 467 -28.71 -8.73 -8.69
C SER A 467 -27.21 -8.97 -8.63
N VAL A 468 -26.68 -9.45 -7.50
CA VAL A 468 -25.23 -9.64 -7.34
C VAL A 468 -24.74 -10.80 -8.20
N GLN A 469 -23.77 -10.51 -9.05
CA GLN A 469 -23.11 -11.47 -9.94
C GLN A 469 -21.71 -11.85 -9.44
N HIS A 470 -21.12 -11.01 -8.58
CA HIS A 470 -19.77 -11.19 -8.06
C HIS A 470 -19.68 -10.89 -6.57
N VAL A 471 -19.09 -11.82 -5.81
CA VAL A 471 -18.78 -11.63 -4.38
C VAL A 471 -17.28 -11.80 -4.16
N SER A 472 -16.60 -10.75 -3.74
CA SER A 472 -15.22 -10.76 -3.25
C SER A 472 -15.24 -10.90 -1.73
N LEU A 473 -14.42 -11.80 -1.20
CA LEU A 473 -14.34 -12.13 0.21
C LEU A 473 -12.89 -12.09 0.65
N VAL A 474 -12.60 -11.26 1.64
CA VAL A 474 -11.31 -11.22 2.32
C VAL A 474 -11.51 -11.76 3.72
N VAL A 475 -11.12 -13.02 3.91
CA VAL A 475 -11.25 -13.76 5.18
C VAL A 475 -9.97 -13.59 5.98
N ARG A 476 -10.06 -12.99 7.17
CA ARG A 476 -8.88 -12.63 7.98
C ARG A 476 -8.28 -13.79 8.80
N SER A 477 -8.95 -14.94 8.91
CA SER A 477 -8.43 -16.12 9.63
C SER A 477 -7.66 -17.06 8.69
N LYS A 478 -6.62 -17.71 9.22
CA LYS A 478 -6.03 -18.90 8.58
C LYS A 478 -7.00 -20.06 8.80
N PRO A 479 -7.64 -20.63 7.76
CA PRO A 479 -8.39 -21.87 7.95
C PRO A 479 -7.37 -22.99 8.15
N ALA A 480 -7.54 -23.79 9.20
CA ALA A 480 -6.74 -25.00 9.40
C ALA A 480 -7.06 -26.09 8.35
N ASP A 481 -8.24 -26.01 7.72
CA ASP A 481 -8.72 -26.91 6.65
C ASP A 481 -9.38 -26.13 5.50
N ALA A 482 -8.58 -25.33 4.77
CA ALA A 482 -9.10 -24.32 3.85
C ALA A 482 -9.95 -24.84 2.68
N ASP A 483 -9.68 -26.04 2.15
CA ASP A 483 -10.27 -26.44 0.88
C ASP A 483 -11.68 -27.04 1.03
N ALA A 484 -11.91 -27.89 2.04
CA ALA A 484 -13.22 -28.52 2.25
C ALA A 484 -14.30 -27.51 2.69
N ASP A 485 -13.95 -26.60 3.59
CA ASP A 485 -14.85 -25.54 4.04
C ASP A 485 -15.13 -24.53 2.93
N THR A 486 -14.15 -24.26 2.06
CA THR A 486 -14.34 -23.39 0.88
C THR A 486 -15.39 -23.98 -0.06
N VAL A 487 -15.35 -25.28 -0.38
CA VAL A 487 -16.33 -25.89 -1.29
C VAL A 487 -17.75 -25.84 -0.71
N ARG A 488 -17.91 -26.19 0.57
CA ARG A 488 -19.22 -26.12 1.26
C ARG A 488 -19.77 -24.69 1.27
N PHE A 489 -18.89 -23.72 1.51
CA PHE A 489 -19.26 -22.32 1.51
C PHE A 489 -19.67 -21.81 0.13
N LEU A 490 -18.92 -22.17 -0.92
CA LEU A 490 -19.27 -21.82 -2.29
C LEU A 490 -20.63 -22.40 -2.70
N HIS A 491 -20.95 -23.62 -2.26
CA HIS A 491 -22.25 -24.23 -2.48
C HIS A 491 -23.38 -23.50 -1.72
N ALA A 492 -23.15 -23.10 -0.46
CA ALA A 492 -24.12 -22.30 0.28
C ALA A 492 -24.39 -20.94 -0.40
N LEU A 493 -23.35 -20.31 -0.96
CA LEU A 493 -23.49 -19.06 -1.72
C LEU A 493 -24.26 -19.26 -3.04
N SER A 494 -23.98 -20.34 -3.78
CA SER A 494 -24.68 -20.62 -5.05
C SER A 494 -26.16 -20.94 -4.83
N GLN A 495 -26.51 -21.62 -3.72
CA GLN A 495 -27.90 -21.85 -3.34
C GLN A 495 -28.60 -20.57 -2.89
N ALA A 496 -27.88 -19.66 -2.21
CA ALA A 496 -28.45 -18.42 -1.73
C ALA A 496 -28.71 -17.40 -2.85
N GLN A 497 -27.96 -17.44 -3.96
CA GLN A 497 -28.11 -16.46 -5.04
C GLN A 497 -27.92 -17.09 -6.42
N SER A 498 -29.02 -17.20 -7.18
CA SER A 498 -29.02 -17.85 -8.50
C SER A 498 -28.29 -17.03 -9.58
N LEU A 499 -28.17 -15.71 -9.42
CA LEU A 499 -27.43 -14.85 -10.36
C LEU A 499 -25.94 -14.75 -10.05
N LEU A 500 -25.46 -15.34 -8.96
CA LEU A 500 -24.06 -15.29 -8.58
C LEU A 500 -23.24 -16.16 -9.52
N ARG A 501 -22.29 -15.55 -10.24
CA ARG A 501 -21.45 -16.26 -11.23
C ARG A 501 -20.07 -16.57 -10.68
N THR A 502 -19.52 -15.63 -9.92
CA THR A 502 -18.12 -15.71 -9.48
C THR A 502 -17.96 -15.29 -8.04
N VAL A 503 -17.12 -16.03 -7.31
CA VAL A 503 -16.74 -15.71 -5.94
C VAL A 503 -15.22 -15.62 -5.88
N THR A 504 -14.68 -14.56 -5.28
CA THR A 504 -13.23 -14.43 -5.08
C THR A 504 -12.92 -14.51 -3.60
N ILE A 505 -12.16 -15.51 -3.16
CA ILE A 505 -11.81 -15.71 -1.75
C ILE A 505 -10.32 -15.50 -1.60
N ASN A 506 -9.92 -14.48 -0.83
CA ASN A 506 -8.51 -14.13 -0.61
C ASN A 506 -7.70 -14.01 -1.91
N GLY A 507 -8.33 -13.43 -2.94
CA GLY A 507 -7.73 -13.25 -4.27
C GLY A 507 -7.83 -14.46 -5.21
N ARG A 508 -8.28 -15.63 -4.75
CA ARG A 508 -8.54 -16.79 -5.61
C ARG A 508 -9.95 -16.72 -6.17
N LYS A 509 -10.08 -16.69 -7.49
CA LYS A 509 -11.36 -16.65 -8.19
C LYS A 509 -11.92 -18.07 -8.39
N HIS A 510 -13.18 -18.26 -8.02
CA HIS A 510 -13.97 -19.46 -8.21
C HIS A 510 -15.15 -19.13 -9.12
N VAL A 511 -15.35 -19.94 -10.16
CA VAL A 511 -16.52 -19.88 -11.05
C VAL A 511 -17.51 -20.91 -10.54
N LEU A 512 -18.74 -20.48 -10.23
CA LEU A 512 -19.72 -21.37 -9.59
C LEU A 512 -20.28 -22.42 -10.55
N ASP A 513 -20.30 -22.14 -11.85
CA ASP A 513 -20.75 -23.06 -12.90
C ASP A 513 -19.85 -24.30 -13.04
N ASP A 514 -18.60 -24.23 -12.56
CA ASP A 514 -17.61 -25.31 -12.63
C ASP A 514 -17.63 -26.24 -11.41
N LEU A 515 -18.51 -25.99 -10.43
CA LEU A 515 -18.56 -26.78 -9.20
C LEU A 515 -19.17 -28.17 -9.48
N PRO A 516 -18.54 -29.27 -9.01
CA PRO A 516 -19.04 -30.61 -9.24
C PRO A 516 -20.41 -30.80 -8.55
N PRO A 517 -21.43 -31.33 -9.24
CA PRO A 517 -22.78 -31.48 -8.69
C PRO A 517 -22.88 -32.50 -7.54
N SER A 518 -21.82 -33.25 -7.24
CA SER A 518 -21.86 -34.46 -6.42
C SER A 518 -21.58 -34.28 -4.92
N VAL A 519 -21.37 -33.07 -4.40
CA VAL A 519 -21.05 -32.86 -2.98
C VAL A 519 -22.30 -32.59 -2.11
N ALA A 520 -23.48 -32.37 -2.73
CA ALA A 520 -24.69 -31.92 -2.04
C ALA A 520 -25.45 -32.97 -1.21
N THR A 521 -25.11 -34.27 -1.29
CA THR A 521 -25.97 -35.36 -0.77
C THR A 521 -25.46 -36.09 0.47
N LYS A 522 -24.42 -35.60 1.17
CA LYS A 522 -23.89 -36.25 2.39
C LYS A 522 -23.77 -35.32 3.62
N CYS A 523 -24.68 -34.36 3.79
CA CYS A 523 -24.75 -33.51 4.98
C CYS A 523 -26.11 -33.62 5.67
#